data_AF-A0A6I1QR52-F1
#
_entry.id   AF-A0A6I1QR52-F1
#
_cell.length_a   1.000
_cell.length_b   1.000
_cell.length_c   1.000
_cell.angle_alpha   90.00
_cell.angle_beta   90.00
_cell.angle_gamma   90.00
#
_symmetry.space_group_name_H-M   'P 1'
#
loop_
_entity.id
_entity.type
_entity.pdbx_description
1 polymer ?
#
loop_
_entity_poly.entity_id
_entity_poly.type
_entity_poly.pdbx_seq_one_letter_code
_entity_poly.pdbx_strand_id
1 'polypeptide(L)' 'MDRTQMAGALIMFGAVSQVILFLFGAARKSYAALALPVFGALGGVSALAFWIGWTMLTTEAEIEEEFNEETA' A
#
# COMPACT_ATOMS: atom_id res chain seq x y z
N MET A 1 -11.26 -16.58 11.02
CA MET A 1 -9.85 -16.46 10.60
C MET A 1 -9.27 -15.27 11.34
N ASP A 2 -8.15 -15.45 12.04
CA ASP A 2 -7.50 -14.37 12.77
C ASP A 2 -6.99 -13.28 11.81
N ARG A 3 -7.00 -12.02 12.25
CA ARG A 3 -6.59 -10.87 11.42
C ARG A 3 -5.18 -11.06 10.82
N THR A 4 -4.28 -11.68 11.57
CA THR A 4 -2.92 -12.01 11.14
C THR A 4 -2.90 -13.04 10.00
N GLN A 5 -3.78 -14.04 10.05
CA GLN A 5 -3.89 -15.05 8.98
C GLN A 5 -4.53 -14.45 7.72
N MET A 6 -5.51 -13.55 7.88
CA MET A 6 -6.12 -12.85 6.75
C MET A 6 -5.13 -11.90 6.06
N ALA A 7 -4.30 -11.20 6.83
CA ALA A 7 -3.22 -10.37 6.30
C ALA A 7 -2.18 -11.22 5.54
N GLY A 8 -1.77 -12.37 6.10
CA GLY A 8 -0.89 -13.32 5.42
C GLY A 8 -1.46 -13.85 4.11
N ALA A 9 -2.75 -14.18 4.09
CA ALA A 9 -3.45 -14.65 2.88
C ALA A 9 -3.52 -13.56 1.79
N LEU A 10 -3.76 -12.31 2.16
CA LEU A 10 -3.79 -11.17 1.23
C LEU A 10 -2.41 -10.91 0.61
N ILE A 11 -1.34 -10.99 1.41
CA ILE A 11 0.03 -10.82 0.93
C ILE A 11 0.42 -11.96 -0.03
N MET A 12 0.10 -13.22 0.33
CA MET A 12 0.34 -14.36 -0.55
C MET A 12 -0.42 -14.21 -1.88
N PHE A 13 -1.69 -13.80 -1.82
CA PHE A 13 -2.52 -13.58 -3.01
C PHE A 13 -1.95 -12.46 -3.89
N GLY A 14 -1.50 -11.35 -3.29
CA GLY A 14 -0.84 -10.26 -3.99
C GLY A 14 0.46 -10.69 -4.67
N ALA A 15 1.31 -11.46 -3.97
CA ALA A 15 2.57 -11.96 -4.51
C ALA A 15 2.37 -12.93 -5.69
N VAL A 16 1.41 -13.86 -5.57
CA VAL A 16 1.06 -14.79 -6.65
C VAL A 16 0.50 -14.04 -7.86
N SER A 17 -0.39 -13.08 -7.63
CA SER A 17 -0.98 -12.26 -8.70
C SER A 17 0.08 -11.44 -9.43
N GLN A 18 1.04 -10.87 -8.71
CA GLN A 18 2.18 -10.14 -9.28
C GLN A 18 3.04 -11.03 -10.19
N VAL A 19 3.36 -12.26 -9.76
CA VAL A 19 4.15 -13.21 -10.56
C VAL A 19 3.40 -13.62 -11.83
N ILE A 20 2.10 -13.86 -11.75
CA ILE A 20 1.26 -14.21 -12.92
C ILE A 20 1.23 -13.06 -13.93
N LEU A 21 1.02 -11.82 -13.47
CA LEU A 21 1.03 -10.63 -14.33
C LEU A 21 2.39 -10.42 -14.99
N PHE A 22 3.49 -10.63 -14.26
CA PHE A 22 4.84 -10.56 -14.80
C PHE A 22 5.09 -11.60 -15.89
N LEU A 23 4.74 -12.87 -15.65
CA LEU A 23 4.91 -13.96 -16.62
C LEU A 23 4.04 -13.76 -17.87
N PHE A 24 2.78 -13.35 -17.68
CA PHE A 24 1.88 -13.03 -18.79
C PHE A 24 2.40 -11.87 -19.63
N GLY A 25 2.97 -10.85 -18.98
CA GLY A 25 3.55 -9.71 -19.69
C GLY A 25 4.85 -10.03 -20.41
N ALA A 26 5.75 -10.80 -19.79
CA ALA A 26 6.97 -11.27 -20.41
C ALA A 26 6.69 -12.13 -21.66
N ALA A 27 5.66 -12.98 -21.63
CA ALA A 27 5.29 -13.85 -22.75
C ALA A 27 4.80 -13.08 -23.98
N ARG A 28 4.25 -11.86 -23.82
CA ARG A 28 3.59 -11.11 -24.91
C ARG A 28 4.51 -10.19 -25.71
N LYS A 29 5.81 -10.11 -25.38
CA LYS A 29 6.83 -9.28 -26.08
C LYS A 29 6.42 -7.80 -26.30
N SER A 30 5.49 -7.29 -25.48
CA SER A 30 4.93 -5.95 -25.59
C SER A 30 5.29 -5.16 -24.34
N TYR A 31 5.98 -4.03 -24.51
CA TYR A 31 6.45 -3.13 -23.45
C TYR A 31 5.31 -2.70 -22.50
N ALA A 32 4.08 -2.64 -23.00
CA ALA A 32 2.89 -2.28 -22.22
C ALA A 32 2.58 -3.29 -21.10
N ALA A 33 2.99 -4.55 -21.26
CA ALA A 33 2.67 -5.61 -20.31
C ALA A 33 3.58 -5.61 -19.07
N LEU A 34 4.73 -4.92 -19.14
CA LEU A 34 5.58 -4.61 -17.99
C LEU A 34 5.21 -3.26 -17.36
N ALA A 35 4.74 -2.29 -18.16
CA ALA A 35 4.39 -0.96 -17.68
C ALA A 35 3.22 -0.99 -16.69
N LEU A 36 2.17 -1.78 -16.95
CA LEU A 36 1.00 -1.91 -16.08
C LEU A 36 1.32 -2.40 -14.65
N PRO A 37 2.04 -3.52 -14.44
CA PRO A 37 2.36 -3.97 -13.08
C PRO A 37 3.31 -3.02 -12.36
N VAL A 38 4.26 -2.41 -13.08
CA VAL A 38 5.17 -1.41 -12.48
C VAL A 38 4.40 -0.16 -12.05
N PHE A 39 3.48 0.35 -12.89
CA PHE A 39 2.59 1.46 -12.50
C PHE A 39 1.71 1.09 -11.31
N GLY A 40 1.20 -0.15 -11.25
CA GLY A 40 0.41 -0.63 -10.11
C GLY A 40 1.22 -0.67 -8.82
N ALA A 41 2.43 -1.21 -8.85
CA ALA A 41 3.32 -1.25 -7.71
C ALA A 41 3.72 0.16 -7.24
N LEU A 42 4.15 1.01 -8.18
CA LEU A 42 4.57 2.38 -7.89
C LEU A 42 3.41 3.25 -7.38
N GLY A 43 2.22 3.07 -7.95
CA GLY A 43 0.99 3.71 -7.50
C GLY A 43 0.59 3.25 -6.10
N GLY A 44 0.71 1.94 -5.81
CA GLY A 44 0.46 1.39 -4.48
C GLY A 44 1.42 1.95 -3.42
N VAL A 45 2.72 2.00 -3.72
CA VAL A 45 3.73 2.60 -2.83
C VAL A 45 3.45 4.08 -2.60
N SER A 46 3.13 4.83 -3.67
CA SER A 46 2.79 6.26 -3.57
C SER A 46 1.55 6.50 -2.71
N ALA A 47 0.50 5.70 -2.89
CA ALA A 47 -0.71 5.80 -2.09
C ALA A 47 -0.48 5.49 -0.60
N LEU A 48 0.35 4.48 -0.29
CA LEU A 48 0.76 4.17 1.08
C LEU A 48 1.57 5.30 1.71
N ALA A 49 2.54 5.86 0.98
CA ALA A 49 3.33 6.99 1.45
C ALA A 49 2.45 8.22 1.73
N PHE A 50 1.48 8.49 0.84
CA PHE A 50 0.51 9.55 1.02
C PHE A 50 -0.36 9.32 2.27
N TRP A 51 -0.88 8.11 2.47
CA TRP A 51 -1.66 7.74 3.65
C TRP A 51 -0.86 7.93 4.95
N ILE A 52 0.39 7.48 4.98
CA ILE A 52 1.26 7.63 6.16
C ILE A 52 1.50 9.11 6.48
N GLY A 53 1.79 9.93 5.47
CA GLY A 53 1.97 11.37 5.65
C GLY A 53 0.70 12.06 6.15
N TRP A 54 -0.47 11.67 5.64
CA TRP A 54 -1.75 12.15 6.14
C TRP A 54 -1.98 11.79 7.61
N THR A 55 -1.73 10.54 8.01
CA THR A 55 -1.86 10.10 9.40
C THR A 55 -0.93 10.88 10.34
N MET A 56 0.33 11.12 9.95
CA MET A 56 1.24 11.92 10.78
C MET A 56 0.69 13.33 11.03
N LEU A 57 0.21 14.01 9.98
CA LEU A 57 -0.37 15.35 10.10
C LEU A 57 -1.61 15.37 11.01
N THR A 58 -2.48 14.38 10.90
CA THR A 58 -3.71 14.34 11.72
C THR A 58 -3.43 13.94 13.17
N THR A 59 -2.46 13.06 13.41
CA THR A 59 -2.12 12.59 14.75
C THR A 59 -1.36 13.66 15.55
N GLU A 60 -0.49 14.45 14.94
CA GLU A 60 0.18 15.57 15.64
C GLU A 60 -0.84 16.60 16.13
N ALA A 61 -1.86 16.90 15.32
CA ALA A 61 -2.94 17.81 15.68
C ALA A 61 -3.80 17.28 16.85
N GLU A 62 -4.12 15.99 16.87
CA GLU A 62 -4.90 15.36 17.95
C GLU A 62 -4.12 15.35 19.28
N ILE A 63 -2.81 15.06 19.23
CA ILE A 63 -1.95 15.06 20.42
C ILE A 63 -1.80 16.48 21.00
N GLU A 64 -1.64 17.50 20.16
CA GLU A 64 -1.53 18.90 20.61
C GLU A 64 -2.83 19.41 21.24
N GLU A 65 -3.99 19.01 20.70
CA GLU A 65 -5.30 19.37 21.23
C GLU A 65 -5.53 18.72 22.62
N GLU A 66 -5.22 17.43 22.78
CA GLU A 66 -5.32 16.70 24.05
C GLU A 66 -4.40 17.29 25.13
N PHE A 67 -3.17 17.69 24.76
CA PHE A 67 -2.20 18.29 25.68
C PHE A 67 -2.66 19.68 26.18
N ASN A 68 -3.30 20.47 25.31
CA ASN A 68 -3.78 21.81 25.63
C ASN A 68 -5.06 21.76 26.50
N GLU A 69 -5.91 20.74 26.34
CA GLU A 69 -7.06 20.51 27.23
C GLU A 69 -6.65 20.00 28.63
N GLU A 70 -5.60 19.16 28.74
CA GLU A 70 -5.08 18.69 30.04
C GLU A 70 -4.40 19.81 30.85
N THR A 71 -3.83 20.80 30.16
CA THR A 71 -3.09 21.92 30.79
C THR A 71 -3.93 23.19 31.02
N ALA A 72 -5.20 23.20 30.60
CA ALA A 72 -6.16 24.29 30.80
C ALA A 72 -7.04 24.09 32.05
#